data_AF-A0A383AJH2-F1
#
_entry.id   AF-A0A383AJH2-F1
#
_cell.length_a   1.000
_cell.length_b   1.000
_cell.length_c   1.000
_cell.angle_alpha   90.00
_cell.angle_beta   90.00
_cell.angle_gamma   90.00
#
_symmetry.space_group_name_H-M   'P 1'
#
loop_
_entity.id
_entity.type
_entity.pdbx_description
1 polymer ?
#
loop_
_entity_poly.entity_id
_entity_poly.type
_entity_poly.pdbx_seq_one_letter_code
_entity_poly.pdbx_strand_id
1 'polypeptide(L)'
;MTNPTDKIVIKGARQHNLKNVDVEIQRNKLVVITGLSGSGKSSLAFDTLYAEGQRRYVESLSSYARQFLGLMEKPDMDYIEGLSPAISIEQKATGRNPRSTVGTVTEIHDYLRLLFAHVGKPHCWKCERPIQRQTVQQIVDTILKFGKGAQIYILAPVVRGRKGQHKGVIEEVRKEGFLRVRIDGKIHTIDEKLNLEKNKKHSIEVVVDRLVL
;
A
#
# COMPACT_ATOMS: atom_id res chain seq x y z
N MET A 1 39.55 -8.40 -1.32
CA MET A 1 38.25 -8.47 -2.03
C MET A 1 38.21 -9.83 -2.68
N THR A 2 37.45 -10.78 -2.12
CA THR A 2 37.24 -12.09 -2.75
C THR A 2 36.51 -11.87 -4.05
N ASN A 3 37.13 -12.24 -5.19
CA ASN A 3 36.43 -12.27 -6.46
C ASN A 3 35.11 -13.02 -6.27
N PRO A 4 33.96 -12.49 -6.71
CA PRO A 4 32.75 -13.28 -6.73
C PRO A 4 33.07 -14.57 -7.49
N THR A 5 32.87 -15.72 -6.88
CA THR A 5 32.99 -16.99 -7.59
C THR A 5 32.12 -16.90 -8.84
N ASP A 6 32.70 -17.20 -10.01
CA ASP A 6 32.01 -17.15 -11.31
C ASP A 6 30.94 -18.26 -11.45
N LYS A 7 30.77 -19.05 -10.40
CA LYS A 7 29.88 -20.20 -10.33
C LYS A 7 29.08 -20.18 -9.03
N ILE A 8 27.85 -20.67 -9.11
CA ILE A 8 27.08 -21.12 -7.95
C ILE A 8 27.43 -22.59 -7.74
N VAL A 9 27.91 -22.93 -6.56
CA VAL A 9 28.30 -24.30 -6.21
C VAL A 9 27.33 -24.82 -5.17
N ILE A 10 26.69 -25.96 -5.44
CA ILE A 10 25.79 -26.67 -4.53
C ILE A 10 26.43 -28.03 -4.22
N LYS A 11 26.49 -28.38 -2.95
CA LYS A 11 26.93 -29.70 -2.48
C LYS A 11 25.85 -30.40 -1.66
N GLY A 12 25.64 -31.67 -1.99
CA GLY A 12 24.77 -32.58 -1.25
C GLY A 12 23.31 -32.14 -1.17
N ALA A 13 22.72 -31.59 -2.23
CA ALA A 13 21.31 -31.21 -2.20
C ALA A 13 20.40 -32.44 -2.11
N ARG A 14 19.50 -32.44 -1.13
CA ARG A 14 18.62 -33.55 -0.75
C ARG A 14 17.14 -33.15 -0.63
N GLN A 15 16.81 -31.90 -0.96
CA GLN A 15 15.44 -31.41 -0.94
C GLN A 15 14.49 -32.31 -1.76
N HIS A 16 13.40 -32.75 -1.15
CA HIS A 16 12.42 -33.68 -1.73
C HIS A 16 13.03 -34.99 -2.23
N ASN A 17 13.11 -35.19 -3.55
CA ASN A 17 13.59 -36.42 -4.16
C ASN A 17 15.02 -36.33 -4.69
N LEU A 18 15.72 -35.21 -4.45
CA LEU A 18 17.13 -35.07 -4.80
C LEU A 18 17.97 -36.09 -4.03
N LYS A 19 18.91 -36.73 -4.72
CA LYS A 19 19.72 -37.84 -4.19
C LYS A 19 21.14 -37.38 -3.88
N ASN A 20 21.27 -36.44 -2.94
CA ASN A 20 22.56 -35.89 -2.52
C ASN A 20 23.37 -35.33 -3.70
N VAL A 21 22.75 -34.46 -4.50
CA VAL A 21 23.32 -34.01 -5.77
C VAL A 21 24.28 -32.84 -5.59
N ASP A 22 25.41 -32.91 -6.29
CA ASP A 22 26.40 -31.84 -6.41
C ASP A 22 26.26 -31.17 -7.78
N VAL A 23 26.14 -29.84 -7.82
CA VAL A 23 25.94 -29.08 -9.06
C VAL A 23 26.76 -27.80 -9.05
N GLU A 24 27.41 -27.51 -10.17
CA GLU A 24 28.01 -26.21 -10.45
C GLU A 24 27.24 -25.51 -11.56
N ILE A 25 26.84 -24.25 -11.32
CA ILE A 25 26.07 -23.44 -12.26
C ILE A 25 26.88 -22.18 -12.59
N GLN A 26 27.15 -21.92 -13.86
CA GLN A 26 27.85 -20.69 -14.26
C GLN A 26 26.96 -19.46 -14.01
N ARG A 27 27.53 -18.44 -13.36
CA ARG A 27 26.84 -17.17 -13.13
C ARG A 27 26.83 -16.34 -14.40
N ASN A 28 25.90 -15.38 -14.46
CA ASN A 28 25.75 -14.44 -15.59
C ASN A 28 25.51 -15.15 -16.94
N LYS A 29 24.91 -16.33 -16.90
CA LYS A 29 24.49 -17.12 -18.06
C LYS A 29 23.02 -17.46 -17.95
N LEU A 30 22.37 -17.65 -19.11
CA LEU A 30 21.06 -18.27 -19.17
C LEU A 30 21.25 -19.78 -18.99
N VAL A 31 20.88 -20.30 -17.83
CA VAL A 31 20.98 -21.73 -17.50
C VAL A 31 19.59 -22.35 -17.55
N VAL A 32 19.48 -23.46 -18.27
CA VAL A 32 18.23 -24.21 -18.42
C VAL A 32 18.36 -25.55 -17.71
N ILE A 33 17.46 -25.81 -16.75
CA ILE A 33 17.34 -27.10 -16.07
C ILE A 33 16.25 -27.90 -16.79
N THR A 34 16.61 -29.05 -17.34
CA THR A 34 15.71 -29.91 -18.13
C THR A 34 15.71 -31.35 -17.61
N GLY A 35 14.72 -32.15 -18.04
CA GLY A 35 14.50 -33.53 -17.59
C GLY A 35 13.03 -33.91 -17.47
N LEU A 36 12.77 -35.21 -17.29
CA LEU A 36 11.42 -35.79 -17.17
C LEU A 36 10.58 -35.17 -16.04
N SER A 37 9.26 -35.21 -16.14
CA SER A 37 8.39 -34.78 -15.03
C SER A 37 8.74 -35.56 -13.76
N GLY A 38 8.81 -34.86 -12.62
CA GLY A 38 9.23 -35.47 -11.34
C GLY A 38 10.74 -35.71 -11.17
N SER A 39 11.60 -35.35 -12.14
CA SER A 39 13.06 -35.59 -12.03
C SER A 39 13.81 -34.72 -11.00
N GLY A 40 13.10 -33.91 -10.18
CA GLY A 40 13.72 -33.03 -9.19
C GLY A 40 14.12 -31.64 -9.70
N LYS A 41 13.72 -31.24 -10.92
CA LYS A 41 14.03 -29.90 -11.47
C LYS A 41 13.54 -28.76 -10.59
N SER A 42 12.26 -28.83 -10.19
CA SER A 42 11.64 -27.81 -9.34
C SER A 42 12.26 -27.83 -7.94
N SER A 43 12.60 -29.01 -7.44
CA SER A 43 13.28 -29.17 -6.15
C SER A 43 14.64 -28.49 -6.15
N LEU A 44 15.44 -28.65 -7.20
CA LEU A 44 16.72 -27.96 -7.32
C LEU A 44 16.55 -26.45 -7.55
N ALA A 45 15.66 -26.04 -8.45
CA ALA A 45 15.51 -24.65 -8.88
C ALA A 45 14.78 -23.77 -7.86
N PHE A 46 13.61 -24.21 -7.39
CA PHE A 46 12.73 -23.43 -6.52
C PHE A 46 12.99 -23.77 -5.04
N ASP A 47 12.95 -25.05 -4.70
CA ASP A 47 12.97 -25.48 -3.31
C ASP A 47 14.38 -25.44 -2.69
N THR A 48 15.45 -25.49 -3.49
CA THR A 48 16.83 -25.32 -3.04
C THR A 48 17.40 -23.94 -3.39
N LEU A 49 17.61 -23.63 -4.67
CA LEU A 49 18.31 -22.42 -5.12
C LEU A 49 17.58 -21.13 -4.75
N TYR A 50 16.31 -21.01 -5.17
CA TYR A 50 15.51 -19.82 -4.88
C TYR A 50 15.22 -19.67 -3.40
N ALA A 51 14.82 -20.75 -2.72
CA ALA A 51 14.55 -20.74 -1.28
C ALA A 51 15.75 -20.23 -0.48
N GLU A 52 16.96 -20.73 -0.75
CA GLU A 52 18.16 -20.27 -0.07
C GLU A 52 18.54 -18.83 -0.46
N GLY A 53 18.41 -18.47 -1.74
CA GLY A 53 18.73 -17.14 -2.23
C GLY A 53 17.85 -16.06 -1.61
N GLN A 54 16.55 -16.36 -1.46
CA GLN A 54 15.62 -15.51 -0.74
C GLN A 54 15.94 -15.48 0.76
N ARG A 55 16.17 -16.64 1.40
CA ARG A 55 16.46 -16.71 2.84
C ARG A 55 17.66 -15.85 3.21
N ARG A 56 18.80 -16.01 2.51
CA ARG A 56 20.03 -15.22 2.75
C ARG A 56 19.80 -13.72 2.56
N TYR A 57 19.02 -13.34 1.55
CA TYR A 57 18.70 -11.93 1.31
C TYR A 57 17.85 -11.34 2.44
N VAL A 58 16.77 -12.00 2.84
CA VAL A 58 15.89 -11.49 3.90
C VAL A 58 16.62 -11.47 5.26
N GLU A 59 17.54 -12.41 5.51
CA GLU A 59 18.39 -12.43 6.72
C GLU A 59 19.28 -11.19 6.85
N SER A 60 19.58 -10.52 5.73
CA SER A 60 20.37 -9.29 5.72
C SER A 60 19.56 -8.00 5.95
N LEU A 61 18.23 -8.04 5.86
CA LEU A 61 17.40 -6.82 5.85
C LEU A 61 17.23 -6.20 7.24
N SER A 62 16.95 -6.99 8.28
CA SER A 62 16.87 -6.49 9.66
C SER A 62 17.06 -7.58 10.70
N SER A 63 17.51 -7.20 11.90
CA SER A 63 17.60 -8.10 13.06
C SER A 63 16.24 -8.67 13.47
N TYR A 64 15.16 -7.89 13.31
CA TYR A 64 13.79 -8.33 13.55
C TYR A 64 13.32 -9.35 12.50
N ALA A 65 13.61 -9.13 11.21
CA ALA A 65 13.25 -10.07 10.15
C ALA A 65 13.89 -11.47 10.36
N ARG A 66 15.12 -11.52 10.92
CA ARG A 66 15.76 -12.81 11.28
C ARG A 66 14.95 -13.64 12.26
N GLN A 67 14.22 -13.02 13.18
CA GLN A 67 13.37 -13.73 14.14
C GLN A 67 12.23 -14.49 13.44
N PHE A 68 11.71 -13.96 12.32
CA PHE A 68 10.66 -14.60 11.53
C PHE A 68 11.18 -15.58 10.51
N LEU A 69 12.44 -15.45 10.06
CA LEU A 69 13.07 -16.38 9.12
C LEU A 69 13.46 -17.71 9.74
N GLY A 70 13.70 -17.76 11.06
CA GLY A 70 13.89 -19.02 11.77
C GLY A 70 12.70 -19.98 11.69
N LEU A 71 11.53 -19.50 11.24
CA LEU A 71 10.33 -20.30 10.95
C LEU A 71 10.30 -20.86 9.52
N MET A 72 11.14 -20.34 8.61
CA MET A 72 11.25 -20.88 7.25
C MET A 72 12.17 -22.09 7.26
N GLU A 73 11.68 -23.22 6.77
CA GLU A 73 12.45 -24.45 6.68
C GLU A 73 13.68 -24.22 5.78
N LYS A 74 14.88 -24.48 6.33
CA LYS A 74 16.11 -24.42 5.55
C LYS A 74 16.11 -25.59 4.57
N PRO A 75 16.41 -25.35 3.28
CA PRO A 75 16.48 -26.45 2.32
C PRO A 75 17.59 -27.43 2.69
N ASP A 76 17.32 -28.72 2.54
CA ASP A 76 18.29 -29.78 2.89
C ASP A 76 19.41 -29.86 1.85
N MET A 77 20.60 -29.39 2.24
CA MET A 77 21.85 -29.47 1.49
C MET A 77 23.04 -29.28 2.43
N ASP A 78 24.23 -29.70 2.01
CA ASP A 78 25.45 -29.55 2.82
C ASP A 78 26.05 -28.15 2.70
N TYR A 79 26.13 -27.64 1.47
CA TYR A 79 26.82 -26.38 1.21
C TYR A 79 26.31 -25.70 -0.05
N ILE A 80 26.29 -24.37 -0.01
CA ILE A 80 26.06 -23.56 -1.20
C ILE A 80 26.80 -22.22 -1.15
N GLU A 81 27.44 -21.88 -2.26
CA GLU A 81 28.28 -20.70 -2.43
C GLU A 81 28.00 -19.99 -3.76
N GLY A 82 28.34 -18.70 -3.84
CA GLY A 82 28.20 -17.91 -5.06
C GLY A 82 26.76 -17.49 -5.38
N LEU A 83 25.83 -17.74 -4.46
CA LEU A 83 24.41 -17.46 -4.63
C LEU A 83 24.10 -15.95 -4.52
N SER A 84 23.43 -15.41 -5.54
CA SER A 84 22.88 -14.05 -5.53
C SER A 84 21.50 -14.02 -4.84
N PRO A 85 20.99 -12.85 -4.41
CA PRO A 85 19.57 -12.70 -4.10
C PRO A 85 18.72 -13.24 -5.25
N ALA A 86 17.75 -14.10 -4.92
CA ALA A 86 16.96 -14.82 -5.91
C ALA A 86 15.52 -14.28 -5.98
N ILE A 87 14.97 -14.25 -7.19
CA ILE A 87 13.58 -13.90 -7.47
C ILE A 87 12.97 -15.08 -8.23
N SER A 88 11.84 -15.59 -7.75
CA SER A 88 11.07 -16.60 -8.47
C SER A 88 10.02 -15.91 -9.36
N ILE A 89 9.92 -16.38 -10.60
CA ILE A 89 8.87 -16.00 -11.54
C ILE A 89 8.15 -17.29 -11.93
N GLU A 90 7.02 -17.54 -11.27
CA GLU A 90 6.21 -18.74 -11.43
C GLU A 90 4.82 -18.41 -11.97
N GLN A 91 4.21 -19.35 -12.67
CA GLN A 91 2.78 -19.30 -13.03
C GLN A 91 1.88 -19.69 -11.85
N LYS A 92 2.15 -19.17 -10.64
CA LYS A 92 1.23 -19.33 -9.51
C LYS A 92 0.13 -18.28 -9.62
N ALA A 93 -1.13 -18.70 -9.53
CA ALA A 93 -2.25 -17.78 -9.50
C ALA A 93 -2.15 -16.90 -8.24
N THR A 94 -1.76 -15.64 -8.41
CA THR A 94 -1.89 -14.64 -7.35
C THR A 94 -3.36 -14.54 -6.96
N GLY A 95 -3.64 -14.49 -5.65
CA GLY A 95 -5.01 -14.50 -5.12
C GLY A 95 -5.93 -13.52 -5.84
N ARG A 96 -7.15 -13.97 -6.17
CA ARG A 96 -8.14 -13.15 -6.87
C ARG A 96 -8.68 -12.08 -5.94
N ASN A 97 -8.17 -10.85 -6.06
CA ASN A 97 -8.78 -9.68 -5.45
C ASN A 97 -9.62 -8.96 -6.53
N PRO A 98 -10.94 -8.81 -6.36
CA PRO A 98 -11.80 -8.17 -7.38
C PRO A 98 -11.45 -6.68 -7.64
N ARG A 99 -10.66 -6.04 -6.78
CA ARG A 99 -10.16 -4.68 -6.99
C ARG A 99 -8.79 -4.62 -7.69
N SER A 100 -8.18 -5.78 -7.96
CA SER A 100 -6.91 -5.87 -8.68
C SER A 100 -7.16 -6.00 -10.17
N THR A 101 -6.49 -5.15 -10.94
CA THR A 101 -6.47 -5.15 -12.40
C THR A 101 -5.03 -5.20 -12.90
N VAL A 102 -4.82 -5.46 -14.20
CA VAL A 102 -3.49 -5.39 -14.82
C VAL A 102 -2.79 -4.08 -14.49
N GLY A 103 -3.49 -2.94 -14.59
CA GLY A 103 -2.92 -1.63 -14.29
C GLY A 103 -2.50 -1.43 -12.84
N THR A 104 -3.14 -2.11 -11.88
CA THR A 104 -2.71 -2.07 -10.47
C THR A 104 -1.53 -3.01 -10.20
N VAL A 105 -1.43 -4.14 -10.89
CA VAL A 105 -0.33 -5.11 -10.70
C VAL A 105 0.96 -4.58 -11.33
N THR A 106 0.86 -3.87 -12.46
CA THR A 106 2.01 -3.26 -13.13
C THR A 106 2.30 -1.83 -12.65
N GLU A 107 1.56 -1.33 -11.66
CA GLU A 107 1.62 0.04 -11.13
C GLU A 107 1.31 1.15 -12.16
N ILE A 108 1.00 0.83 -13.42
CA ILE A 108 0.62 1.79 -14.47
C ILE A 108 -0.55 2.67 -14.02
N HIS A 109 -1.51 2.11 -13.30
CA HIS A 109 -2.64 2.87 -12.77
C HIS A 109 -2.20 4.00 -11.83
N ASP A 110 -1.16 3.77 -11.01
CA ASP A 110 -0.66 4.79 -10.09
C ASP A 110 0.06 5.91 -10.85
N TYR A 111 0.82 5.58 -11.89
CA TYR A 111 1.37 6.59 -12.81
C TYR A 111 0.29 7.38 -13.52
N LEU A 112 -0.78 6.72 -13.99
CA LEU A 112 -1.92 7.41 -14.60
C LEU A 112 -2.60 8.35 -13.60
N ARG A 113 -2.78 7.93 -12.35
CA ARG A 113 -3.34 8.81 -11.30
C ARG A 113 -2.49 10.05 -11.09
N LEU A 114 -1.17 9.91 -11.04
CA LEU A 114 -0.25 11.05 -10.95
C LEU A 114 -0.37 11.95 -12.18
N LEU A 115 -0.39 11.38 -13.39
CA LEU A 115 -0.55 12.12 -14.64
C LEU A 115 -1.83 12.96 -14.62
N PHE A 116 -2.99 12.33 -14.40
CA PHE A 116 -4.28 13.03 -14.38
C PHE A 116 -4.41 14.03 -13.22
N ALA A 117 -3.75 13.80 -12.08
CA ALA A 117 -3.74 14.77 -10.99
C ALA A 117 -2.95 16.04 -11.33
N HIS A 118 -1.87 15.93 -12.11
CA HIS A 118 -1.01 17.07 -12.46
C HIS A 118 -1.48 17.83 -13.69
N VAL A 119 -1.89 17.14 -14.75
CA VAL A 119 -2.22 17.76 -16.04
C VAL A 119 -3.68 17.57 -16.48
N GLY A 120 -4.46 16.82 -15.70
CA GLY A 120 -5.88 16.63 -16.00
C GLY A 120 -6.63 17.95 -15.93
N LYS A 121 -7.40 18.26 -16.98
CA LYS A 121 -8.31 19.39 -17.02
C LYS A 121 -9.69 18.92 -16.55
N PRO A 122 -10.13 19.24 -15.33
CA PRO A 122 -11.40 18.77 -14.81
C PRO A 122 -12.57 19.46 -15.50
N HIS A 123 -13.62 18.70 -15.83
CA HIS A 123 -14.86 19.21 -16.43
C HIS A 123 -16.07 18.74 -15.61
N CYS A 124 -17.14 19.54 -15.63
CA CYS A 124 -18.40 19.17 -14.98
C CYS A 124 -19.10 18.05 -15.76
N TRP A 125 -19.50 16.98 -15.10
CA TRP A 125 -20.16 15.83 -15.76
C TRP A 125 -21.56 16.12 -16.31
N LYS A 126 -22.23 17.21 -15.88
CA LYS A 126 -23.57 17.59 -16.36
C LYS A 126 -23.54 18.57 -17.51
N CYS A 127 -22.65 19.56 -17.45
CA CYS A 127 -22.64 20.68 -18.40
C CYS A 127 -21.34 20.80 -19.20
N GLU A 128 -20.39 19.88 -19.00
CA GLU A 128 -19.11 19.75 -19.71
C GLU A 128 -18.18 20.96 -19.63
N ARG A 129 -18.54 22.01 -18.87
CA ARG A 129 -17.69 23.18 -18.71
C ARG A 129 -16.44 22.86 -17.88
N PRO A 130 -15.28 23.46 -18.19
CA PRO A 130 -14.09 23.34 -17.36
C PRO A 130 -14.36 23.81 -15.93
N ILE A 131 -13.95 23.02 -14.93
CA ILE A 131 -14.04 23.42 -13.52
C ILE A 131 -12.95 24.46 -13.26
N GLN A 132 -13.37 25.61 -12.76
CA GLN A 132 -12.49 26.73 -12.44
C GLN A 132 -12.58 27.08 -10.96
N ARG A 133 -11.59 27.83 -10.45
CA ARG A 133 -11.65 28.39 -9.10
C ARG A 133 -12.83 29.36 -9.02
N GLN A 134 -13.61 29.22 -7.97
CA GLN A 134 -14.70 30.14 -7.66
C GLN A 134 -14.22 31.20 -6.68
N THR A 135 -14.67 32.44 -6.85
CA THR A 135 -14.45 33.50 -5.87
C THR A 135 -15.42 33.34 -4.70
N VAL A 136 -15.09 33.94 -3.55
CA VAL A 136 -16.00 33.95 -2.39
C VAL A 136 -17.37 34.53 -2.77
N GLN A 137 -17.38 35.63 -3.54
CA GLN A 137 -18.63 36.24 -4.01
C GLN A 137 -19.46 35.27 -4.88
N GLN A 138 -18.83 34.55 -5.81
CA GLN A 138 -19.55 33.57 -6.64
C GLN A 138 -20.17 32.44 -5.80
N ILE A 139 -19.52 32.04 -4.71
CA ILE A 139 -20.07 31.05 -3.77
C ILE A 139 -21.27 31.64 -3.03
N VAL A 140 -21.17 32.87 -2.52
CA VAL A 140 -22.27 33.58 -1.85
C VAL A 140 -23.47 33.75 -2.79
N ASP A 141 -23.24 34.22 -4.03
CA ASP A 141 -24.28 34.38 -5.05
C ASP A 141 -24.96 33.05 -5.37
N THR A 142 -24.22 31.94 -5.30
CA THR A 142 -24.79 30.60 -5.49
C THR A 142 -25.67 30.20 -4.31
N ILE A 143 -25.26 30.52 -3.08
CA ILE A 143 -26.04 30.27 -1.88
C ILE A 143 -27.35 31.07 -1.90
N LEU A 144 -27.31 32.35 -2.27
CA LEU A 144 -28.51 33.21 -2.33
C LEU A 144 -29.57 32.71 -3.32
N LYS A 145 -29.21 31.85 -4.30
CA LYS A 145 -30.16 31.24 -5.24
C LYS A 145 -31.06 30.16 -4.64
N PHE A 146 -30.78 29.66 -3.43
CA PHE A 146 -31.65 28.65 -2.79
C PHE A 146 -33.01 29.21 -2.35
N GLY A 147 -33.21 30.54 -2.39
CA GLY A 147 -34.50 31.20 -2.15
C GLY A 147 -34.81 31.44 -0.66
N LYS A 148 -35.82 32.29 -0.41
CA LYS A 148 -36.25 32.65 0.96
C LYS A 148 -36.84 31.45 1.69
N GLY A 149 -36.48 31.27 2.96
CA GLY A 149 -36.89 30.19 3.86
C GLY A 149 -35.93 28.99 3.89
N ALA A 150 -34.89 28.96 3.07
CA ALA A 150 -33.94 27.85 3.04
C ALA A 150 -33.06 27.85 4.31
N GLN A 151 -33.08 26.74 5.05
CA GLN A 151 -32.21 26.56 6.22
C GLN A 151 -30.86 25.98 5.80
N ILE A 152 -29.78 26.68 6.10
CA ILE A 152 -28.43 26.34 5.66
C ILE A 152 -27.51 26.23 6.88
N TYR A 153 -26.69 25.18 6.91
CA TYR A 153 -25.59 25.05 7.86
C TYR A 153 -24.27 25.31 7.13
N ILE A 154 -23.51 26.28 7.61
CA ILE A 154 -22.15 26.53 7.12
C ILE A 154 -21.20 25.65 7.93
N LEU A 155 -20.59 24.69 7.25
CA LEU A 155 -19.70 23.70 7.85
C LEU A 155 -18.28 23.89 7.33
N ALA A 156 -17.31 24.03 8.24
CA ALA A 156 -15.89 24.08 7.91
C ALA A 156 -15.23 22.72 8.16
N PRO A 157 -14.85 21.96 7.12
CA PRO A 157 -14.27 20.63 7.29
C PRO A 157 -12.79 20.72 7.71
N VAL A 158 -12.54 20.58 9.02
CA VAL A 158 -11.19 20.63 9.62
C VAL A 158 -10.46 19.28 9.55
N VAL A 159 -11.19 18.16 9.58
CA VAL A 159 -10.64 16.81 9.40
C VAL A 159 -11.47 16.02 8.40
N ARG A 160 -10.82 15.43 7.39
CA ARG A 160 -11.48 14.60 6.36
C ARG A 160 -10.93 13.18 6.34
N GLY A 161 -11.66 12.22 6.92
CA GLY A 161 -11.37 10.78 6.83
C GLY A 161 -9.99 10.36 7.34
N ARG A 162 -9.44 11.03 8.36
CA ARG A 162 -8.11 10.73 8.92
C ARG A 162 -8.23 9.90 10.19
N LYS A 163 -7.32 8.94 10.37
CA LYS A 163 -7.23 8.16 11.61
C LYS A 163 -6.67 9.03 12.73
N GLY A 164 -7.21 8.87 13.95
CA GLY A 164 -6.66 9.53 15.14
C GLY A 164 -7.74 10.05 16.08
N GLN A 165 -7.30 10.42 17.29
CA GLN A 165 -8.20 10.98 18.32
C GLN A 165 -8.52 12.46 18.09
N HIS A 166 -7.70 13.16 17.29
CA HIS A 166 -7.86 14.58 16.92
C HIS A 166 -8.07 15.56 18.10
N LYS A 167 -7.61 15.23 19.31
CA LYS A 167 -7.76 16.06 20.52
C LYS A 167 -7.24 17.49 20.32
N GLY A 168 -6.09 17.66 19.67
CA GLY A 168 -5.53 18.99 19.40
C GLY A 168 -6.45 19.87 18.57
N VAL A 169 -7.08 19.30 17.53
CA VAL A 169 -8.04 20.02 16.67
C VAL A 169 -9.28 20.40 17.46
N ILE A 170 -9.80 19.50 18.30
CA ILE A 170 -10.98 19.77 19.14
C ILE A 170 -10.69 20.90 20.15
N GLU A 171 -9.51 20.90 20.76
CA GLU A 171 -9.10 21.97 21.68
C GLU A 171 -8.89 23.31 20.95
N GLU A 172 -8.36 23.31 19.73
CA GLU A 172 -8.21 24.52 18.91
C GLU A 172 -9.56 25.12 18.57
N VAL A 173 -10.51 24.30 18.09
CA VAL A 173 -11.90 24.73 17.83
C VAL A 173 -12.57 25.26 19.09
N ARG A 174 -12.32 24.65 20.26
CA ARG A 174 -12.81 25.14 21.56
C ARG A 174 -12.21 26.51 21.90
N LYS A 175 -10.91 26.70 21.69
CA LYS A 175 -10.21 27.97 21.95
C LYS A 175 -10.69 29.09 21.04
N GLU A 176 -11.03 28.77 19.79
CA GLU A 176 -11.63 29.72 18.84
C GLU A 176 -13.09 30.08 19.19
N GLY A 177 -13.70 29.39 20.17
CA GLY A 177 -15.02 29.72 20.71
C GLY A 177 -16.19 29.08 19.96
N PHE A 178 -15.96 28.12 19.07
CA PHE A 178 -17.04 27.41 18.38
C PHE A 178 -17.74 26.42 19.31
N LEU A 179 -19.06 26.46 19.34
CA LEU A 179 -19.88 25.65 20.27
C LEU A 179 -20.21 24.25 19.77
N ARG A 180 -20.23 24.06 18.44
CA ARG A 180 -20.76 22.85 17.81
C ARG A 180 -19.82 22.31 16.74
N VAL A 181 -19.69 20.99 16.73
CA VAL A 181 -18.93 20.25 15.72
C VAL A 181 -19.78 19.09 15.21
N ARG A 182 -19.69 18.80 13.92
CA ARG A 182 -20.26 17.59 13.31
C ARG A 182 -19.14 16.57 13.16
N ILE A 183 -19.24 15.47 13.90
CA ILE A 183 -18.30 14.36 13.86
C ILE A 183 -18.99 13.14 13.28
N ASP A 184 -18.44 12.58 12.21
CA ASP A 184 -18.97 11.40 11.52
C ASP A 184 -20.48 11.51 11.22
N GLY A 185 -20.92 12.73 10.86
CA GLY A 185 -22.30 13.05 10.50
C GLY A 185 -23.22 13.45 11.67
N LYS A 186 -22.79 13.30 12.92
CA LYS A 186 -23.57 13.68 14.11
C LYS A 186 -23.08 15.00 14.71
N ILE A 187 -24.01 15.89 15.06
CA ILE A 187 -23.68 17.17 15.70
C ILE A 187 -23.50 16.93 17.19
N HIS A 188 -22.41 17.42 17.73
CA HIS A 188 -22.04 17.38 19.14
C HIS A 188 -21.72 18.79 19.64
N THR A 189 -21.90 18.99 20.94
CA THR A 189 -21.45 20.21 21.63
C THR A 189 -19.97 20.06 21.99
N ILE A 190 -19.18 21.12 21.86
CA ILE A 190 -17.72 21.07 22.10
C ILE A 190 -17.36 20.78 23.57
N ASP A 191 -18.30 21.04 24.49
CA ASP A 191 -18.15 20.84 25.94
C ASP A 191 -18.35 19.37 26.36
N GLU A 192 -18.92 18.54 25.48
CA GLU A 192 -19.04 17.11 25.72
C GLU A 192 -17.66 16.44 25.68
N LYS A 193 -17.49 15.33 26.42
CA LYS A 193 -16.27 14.52 26.31
C LYS A 193 -16.24 13.77 24.98
N LEU A 194 -15.62 14.38 23.97
CA LEU A 194 -15.45 13.83 22.63
C LEU A 194 -14.23 12.88 22.57
N ASN A 195 -14.46 11.59 22.84
CA ASN A 195 -13.43 10.55 22.78
C ASN A 195 -13.50 9.80 21.44
N LEU A 196 -12.63 10.18 20.51
CA LEU A 196 -12.47 9.48 19.23
C LEU A 196 -11.45 8.34 19.32
N GLU A 197 -11.65 7.30 18.51
CA GLU A 197 -10.79 6.13 18.50
C GLU A 197 -9.54 6.36 17.65
N LYS A 198 -8.35 6.07 18.20
CA LYS A 198 -7.07 6.32 17.50
C LYS A 198 -6.95 5.58 16.16
N ASN A 199 -7.53 4.38 16.08
CA ASN A 199 -7.36 3.48 14.93
C ASN A 199 -8.47 3.59 13.88
N LYS A 200 -9.53 4.37 14.14
CA LYS A 200 -10.64 4.60 13.21
C LYS A 200 -10.46 5.92 12.46
N LYS A 201 -10.96 5.96 11.23
CA LYS A 201 -11.01 7.20 10.43
C LYS A 201 -12.20 8.02 10.89
N HIS A 202 -11.96 9.30 11.15
CA HIS A 202 -12.99 10.25 11.54
C HIS A 202 -13.02 11.44 10.58
N SER A 203 -14.20 12.04 10.42
CA SER A 203 -14.41 13.32 9.75
C SER A 203 -15.00 14.32 10.75
N ILE A 204 -14.40 15.50 10.84
CA ILE A 204 -14.78 16.56 11.78
C ILE A 204 -15.01 17.84 10.98
N GLU A 205 -16.18 18.42 11.17
CA GLU A 205 -16.58 19.69 10.57
C GLU A 205 -17.06 20.63 11.67
N VAL A 206 -16.55 21.86 11.70
CA VAL A 206 -17.02 22.88 12.64
C VAL A 206 -18.32 23.47 12.11
N VAL A 207 -19.32 23.63 12.97
CA VAL A 207 -20.54 24.37 12.63
C VAL A 207 -20.25 25.85 12.81
N VAL A 208 -19.97 26.53 11.71
CA VAL A 208 -19.61 27.96 11.72
C VAL A 208 -20.85 28.82 11.93
N ASP A 209 -21.93 28.51 11.20
CA ASP A 209 -23.17 29.27 11.30
C ASP A 209 -24.38 28.43 10.85
N ARG A 210 -25.58 28.86 11.25
CA ARG A 210 -26.87 28.38 10.78
C ARG A 210 -27.70 29.57 10.31
N LEU A 211 -27.95 29.61 9.01
CA LEU A 211 -28.66 30.69 8.35
C LEU A 211 -30.05 30.24 7.89
N VAL A 212 -30.97 31.19 7.82
CA VAL A 212 -32.23 31.08 7.09
C VAL A 212 -32.25 32.21 6.06
N LEU A 213 -32.33 31.86 4.77
CA LEU A 213 -32.34 32.84 3.66
C LEU A 213 -33.68 33.58 3.53
#